data_AF-A0A0J5XFX2-F1
#
_entry.id   AF-A0A0J5XFX2-F1
#
_cell.length_a   1.000
_cell.length_b   1.000
_cell.length_c   1.000
_cell.angle_alpha   90.00
_cell.angle_beta   90.00
_cell.angle_gamma   90.00
#
_symmetry.space_group_name_H-M   'P 1'
#
loop_
_entity.id
_entity.type
_entity.pdbx_description
1 polymer ?
#
loop_
_entity_poly.entity_id
_entity_poly.type
_entity_poly.pdbx_seq_one_letter_code
_entity_poly.pdbx_strand_id
1 'polypeptide(L)'
;MPGDFVCDMVKLDVEGHELHALYGMREIVRRSPECVVIFEKLENDSGVESGLLEYAETVGWGVYAINGISLSRVSLPEFKSARGYFIAALPAHVEKDGLVRNFFDIYPTDFNPVQAKVTDGVMLTDKTESVGHVAFHGPYWFLPRGGYRVVIEGELAGLFQVDVSERFGYKVAELQLKEGETTFEFIAHRDLHAFEFVFRPLTDSSQVSVKKVRVVRI
;
A
#
# COMPACT_ATOMS: atom_id res chain seq x y z
N MET A 1 -19.96 -18.75 -1.63
CA MET A 1 -18.49 -18.83 -1.78
C MET A 1 -18.02 -20.23 -1.44
N PRO A 2 -16.87 -20.68 -1.96
CA PRO A 2 -16.24 -21.94 -1.56
C PRO A 2 -16.11 -22.07 -0.03
N GLY A 3 -16.19 -23.31 0.45
CA GLY A 3 -16.20 -23.61 1.89
C GLY A 3 -14.89 -23.30 2.62
N ASP A 4 -13.81 -23.06 1.90
CA ASP A 4 -12.44 -22.82 2.35
C ASP A 4 -11.93 -21.40 2.02
N PHE A 5 -12.77 -20.56 1.44
CA PHE A 5 -12.39 -19.20 1.04
C PHE A 5 -11.88 -18.37 2.23
N VAL A 6 -10.75 -17.70 2.01
CA VAL A 6 -10.12 -16.69 2.86
C VAL A 6 -9.86 -15.42 2.05
N CYS A 7 -9.77 -14.27 2.72
CA CYS A 7 -9.52 -12.98 2.06
C CYS A 7 -8.74 -12.03 2.95
N ASP A 8 -7.88 -11.21 2.36
CA ASP A 8 -7.15 -10.16 3.07
C ASP A 8 -7.95 -8.85 3.18
N MET A 9 -8.83 -8.59 2.21
CA MET A 9 -9.64 -7.37 2.18
C MET A 9 -11.05 -7.64 1.64
N VAL A 10 -12.03 -6.95 2.23
CA VAL A 10 -13.42 -6.92 1.78
C VAL A 10 -13.86 -5.48 1.64
N LYS A 11 -14.47 -5.12 0.49
CA LYS A 11 -15.25 -3.88 0.36
C LYS A 11 -16.73 -4.24 0.50
N LEU A 12 -17.41 -3.65 1.48
CA LEU A 12 -18.86 -3.74 1.62
C LEU A 12 -19.51 -2.46 1.10
N ASP A 13 -20.39 -2.64 0.14
CA ASP A 13 -21.12 -1.58 -0.54
C ASP A 13 -22.55 -2.07 -0.74
N VAL A 14 -23.32 -2.06 0.34
CA VAL A 14 -24.62 -2.76 0.45
C VAL A 14 -25.72 -1.84 0.98
N GLU A 15 -25.54 -0.53 0.79
CA GLU A 15 -26.55 0.51 1.03
C GLU A 15 -27.26 0.38 2.39
N GLY A 16 -26.50 0.27 3.49
CA GLY A 16 -27.06 0.22 4.86
C GLY A 16 -27.27 -1.20 5.41
N HIS A 17 -26.93 -2.24 4.64
CA HIS A 17 -27.04 -3.64 5.06
C HIS A 17 -25.70 -4.24 5.52
N GLU A 18 -24.73 -3.41 5.90
CA GLU A 18 -23.35 -3.83 6.18
C GLU A 18 -23.32 -4.86 7.33
N LEU A 19 -24.13 -4.65 8.37
CA LEU A 19 -24.22 -5.57 9.51
C LEU A 19 -24.73 -6.96 9.09
N HIS A 20 -25.73 -7.00 8.21
CA HIS A 20 -26.28 -8.26 7.70
C HIS A 20 -25.25 -8.98 6.83
N ALA A 21 -24.51 -8.24 6.00
CA ALA A 21 -23.42 -8.79 5.19
C ALA A 21 -22.31 -9.39 6.08
N LEU A 22 -21.89 -8.67 7.13
CA LEU A 22 -20.88 -9.16 8.09
C LEU A 22 -21.32 -10.44 8.80
N TYR A 23 -22.57 -10.54 9.24
CA TYR A 23 -23.10 -11.78 9.81
C TYR A 23 -23.14 -12.93 8.80
N GLY A 24 -23.51 -12.65 7.54
CA GLY A 24 -23.46 -13.63 6.45
C GLY A 24 -22.04 -14.11 6.14
N MET A 25 -21.03 -13.25 6.37
CA MET A 25 -19.62 -13.52 6.13
C MET A 25 -18.86 -14.03 7.37
N ARG A 26 -19.53 -14.27 8.51
CA ARG A 26 -18.87 -14.59 9.79
C ARG A 26 -17.83 -15.71 9.72
N GLU A 27 -18.09 -16.77 8.93
CA GLU A 27 -17.13 -17.87 8.79
C GLU A 27 -15.90 -17.47 7.96
N ILE A 28 -16.08 -16.58 6.98
CA ILE A 28 -14.96 -16.04 6.19
C ILE A 28 -14.10 -15.14 7.08
N VAL A 29 -14.73 -14.25 7.85
CA VAL A 29 -14.05 -13.39 8.85
C VAL A 29 -13.29 -14.24 9.87
N ARG A 30 -13.92 -15.28 10.41
CA ARG A 30 -13.28 -16.20 11.37
C ARG A 30 -12.07 -16.93 10.78
N ARG A 31 -12.10 -17.28 9.50
CA ARG A 31 -10.97 -17.92 8.80
C ARG A 31 -9.92 -16.94 8.31
N SER A 32 -10.25 -15.65 8.27
CA SER A 32 -9.40 -14.56 7.77
C SER A 32 -9.16 -13.57 8.91
N PRO A 33 -8.45 -13.97 10.00
CA PRO A 33 -8.33 -13.15 11.21
C PRO A 33 -7.68 -11.79 10.93
N GLU A 34 -6.85 -11.72 9.88
CA GLU A 34 -6.13 -10.53 9.48
C GLU A 34 -6.90 -9.64 8.51
N CYS A 35 -8.13 -10.00 8.14
CA CYS A 35 -8.84 -9.31 7.07
C CYS A 35 -9.23 -7.88 7.46
N VAL A 36 -9.21 -7.00 6.46
CA VAL A 36 -9.60 -5.60 6.56
C VAL A 36 -10.91 -5.41 5.83
N VAL A 37 -11.90 -4.82 6.49
CA VAL A 37 -13.19 -4.48 5.87
C VAL A 37 -13.27 -2.99 5.66
N ILE A 38 -13.45 -2.57 4.40
CA ILE A 38 -13.79 -1.19 4.03
C ILE A 38 -15.28 -1.13 3.76
N PHE A 39 -16.00 -0.20 4.37
CA PHE A 39 -17.43 -0.05 4.15
C PHE A 39 -17.84 1.42 4.09
N GLU A 40 -18.91 1.70 3.36
CA GLU A 40 -19.49 3.04 3.24
C GLU A 40 -20.68 3.19 4.18
N LYS A 41 -20.72 4.30 4.91
CA LYS A 41 -21.88 4.72 5.69
C LYS A 41 -22.52 5.92 5.02
N LEU A 42 -23.69 5.67 4.45
CA LEU A 42 -24.42 6.67 3.67
C LEU A 42 -25.20 7.66 4.52
N GLU A 43 -25.61 7.36 5.76
CA GLU A 43 -26.47 8.25 6.54
C GLU A 43 -25.96 8.45 7.96
N ASN A 44 -26.38 9.56 8.59
CA ASN A 44 -26.16 9.79 10.02
C ASN A 44 -27.25 9.10 10.82
N ASP A 45 -26.88 8.51 11.96
CA ASP A 45 -27.78 7.83 12.88
C ASP A 45 -28.74 6.84 12.17
N SER A 46 -28.17 5.99 11.30
CA SER A 46 -28.94 5.02 10.50
C SER A 46 -29.51 3.86 11.34
N GLY A 47 -29.11 3.77 12.60
CA GLY A 47 -29.61 2.80 13.57
C GLY A 47 -28.82 1.50 13.61
N VAL A 48 -27.90 1.28 12.65
CA VAL A 48 -27.07 0.06 12.57
C VAL A 48 -25.70 0.23 13.21
N GLU A 49 -25.30 1.45 13.58
CA GLU A 49 -23.96 1.77 14.08
C GLU A 49 -23.59 1.01 15.34
N SER A 50 -24.52 0.89 16.28
CA SER A 50 -24.27 0.20 17.55
C SER A 50 -24.01 -1.29 17.30
N GLY A 51 -24.79 -1.92 16.42
CA GLY A 51 -24.61 -3.33 16.07
C GLY A 51 -23.34 -3.58 15.27
N LEU A 52 -22.94 -2.64 14.41
CA LEU A 52 -21.66 -2.70 13.69
C LEU A 52 -20.46 -2.61 14.63
N LEU A 53 -20.48 -1.69 15.60
CA LEU A 53 -19.42 -1.58 16.61
C LEU A 53 -19.37 -2.79 17.52
N GLU A 54 -20.53 -3.29 17.97
CA GLU A 54 -20.61 -4.51 18.78
C GLU A 54 -20.04 -5.71 18.01
N TYR A 55 -20.43 -5.91 16.75
CA TYR A 55 -19.86 -6.96 15.90
C TYR A 55 -18.34 -6.82 15.80
N ALA A 56 -17.86 -5.62 15.47
CA ALA A 56 -16.42 -5.35 15.35
C ALA A 56 -15.68 -5.71 16.64
N GLU A 57 -16.21 -5.32 17.80
CA GLU A 57 -15.65 -5.67 19.11
C GLU A 57 -15.60 -7.18 19.33
N THR A 58 -16.66 -7.92 18.96
CA THR A 58 -16.70 -9.39 19.12
C THR A 58 -15.61 -10.12 18.34
N VAL A 59 -15.17 -9.55 17.20
CA VAL A 59 -14.08 -10.10 16.38
C VAL A 59 -12.73 -9.42 16.64
N GLY A 60 -12.65 -8.53 17.65
CA GLY A 60 -11.43 -7.86 18.05
C GLY A 60 -11.02 -6.66 17.18
N TRP A 61 -11.89 -6.18 16.30
CA TRP A 61 -11.63 -5.06 15.42
C TRP A 61 -11.85 -3.71 16.09
N GLY A 62 -11.07 -2.71 15.65
CA GLY A 62 -11.43 -1.31 15.79
C GLY A 62 -12.10 -0.82 14.50
N VAL A 63 -12.99 0.18 14.63
CA VAL A 63 -13.55 0.89 13.49
C VAL A 63 -12.91 2.27 13.38
N TYR A 64 -12.49 2.64 12.18
CA TYR A 64 -11.74 3.86 11.89
C TYR A 64 -12.40 4.62 10.74
N ALA A 65 -12.64 5.91 10.93
CA ALA A 65 -13.07 6.79 9.84
C ALA A 65 -11.88 7.12 8.93
N ILE A 66 -12.10 7.12 7.62
CA ILE A 66 -11.10 7.55 6.63
C ILE A 66 -11.25 9.05 6.37
N ASN A 67 -10.28 9.84 6.84
CA ASN A 67 -10.23 11.29 6.71
C ASN A 67 -9.04 11.70 5.83
N GLY A 68 -9.24 11.59 4.51
CA GLY A 68 -8.17 11.82 3.53
C GLY A 68 -7.01 10.85 3.72
N ILE A 69 -5.86 11.37 4.17
CA ILE A 69 -4.65 10.59 4.47
C ILE A 69 -4.56 10.17 5.94
N SER A 70 -5.63 10.27 6.72
CA SER A 70 -5.60 9.92 8.14
C SER A 70 -6.73 8.98 8.50
N LEU A 71 -6.47 8.13 9.49
CA LEU A 71 -7.44 7.23 10.08
C LEU A 71 -7.69 7.68 11.52
N SER A 72 -8.94 7.69 11.96
CA SER A 72 -9.28 8.00 13.35
C SER A 72 -10.22 6.94 13.88
N ARG A 73 -9.83 6.28 14.97
CA ARG A 73 -10.72 5.33 15.64
C ARG A 73 -11.97 6.07 16.11
N VAL A 74 -13.14 5.49 15.86
CA VAL A 74 -14.42 6.14 16.20
C VAL A 74 -15.06 5.51 17.42
N SER A 75 -15.60 6.36 18.28
CA SER A 75 -16.59 6.01 19.29
C SER A 75 -18.00 5.92 18.67
N LEU A 76 -18.97 5.36 19.40
CA LEU A 76 -20.36 5.30 18.92
C LEU A 76 -20.97 6.67 18.59
N PRO A 77 -20.84 7.71 19.44
CA PRO A 77 -21.35 9.05 19.10
C PRO A 77 -20.73 9.61 17.82
N GLU A 78 -19.41 9.47 17.66
CA GLU A 78 -18.69 9.92 16.47
C GLU A 78 -19.16 9.16 15.23
N PHE A 79 -19.26 7.83 15.32
CA PHE A 79 -19.69 6.97 14.23
C PHE A 79 -21.12 7.29 13.76
N LYS A 80 -22.04 7.54 14.71
CA LYS A 80 -23.41 7.99 14.40
C LYS A 80 -23.44 9.32 13.66
N SER A 81 -22.57 10.25 14.04
CA SER A 81 -22.54 11.61 13.48
C SER A 81 -21.81 11.75 12.13
N ALA A 82 -21.07 10.72 11.72
CA ALA A 82 -20.21 10.74 10.55
C ALA A 82 -20.77 9.92 9.37
N ARG A 83 -20.46 10.36 8.15
CA ARG A 83 -20.73 9.67 6.88
C ARG A 83 -19.42 9.43 6.14
N GLY A 84 -19.43 8.54 5.16
CA GLY A 84 -18.31 8.27 4.28
C GLY A 84 -17.72 6.88 4.51
N TYR A 85 -16.43 6.72 4.24
CA TYR A 85 -15.77 5.42 4.29
C TYR A 85 -15.14 5.15 5.66
N PHE A 86 -15.29 3.91 6.09
CA PHE A 86 -14.74 3.38 7.34
C PHE A 86 -13.96 2.11 7.07
N ILE A 87 -13.01 1.83 7.97
CA ILE A 87 -12.24 0.60 8.02
C ILE A 87 -12.57 -0.11 9.32
N ALA A 88 -12.91 -1.40 9.26
CA ALA A 88 -12.92 -2.30 10.41
C ALA A 88 -11.80 -3.33 10.25
N ALA A 89 -10.88 -3.36 11.22
CA ALA A 89 -9.74 -4.27 11.22
C ALA A 89 -9.12 -4.37 12.61
N LEU A 90 -8.24 -5.35 12.81
CA LEU A 90 -7.45 -5.45 14.05
C LEU A 90 -6.64 -4.16 14.27
N PRO A 91 -6.66 -3.55 15.47
CA PRO A 91 -5.88 -2.35 15.76
C PRO A 91 -4.39 -2.51 15.46
N ALA A 92 -3.83 -3.70 15.68
CA ALA A 92 -2.45 -4.00 15.34
C ALA A 92 -2.11 -3.83 13.85
N HIS A 93 -3.08 -3.90 12.94
CA HIS A 93 -2.86 -3.64 11.50
C HIS A 93 -3.04 -2.16 11.14
N VAL A 94 -3.98 -1.50 11.79
CA VAL A 94 -4.32 -0.11 11.49
C VAL A 94 -3.36 0.86 12.17
N GLU A 95 -2.84 0.54 13.34
CA GLU A 95 -2.06 1.46 14.16
C GLU A 95 -0.55 1.24 14.04
N LYS A 96 -0.09 0.08 13.51
CA LYS A 96 1.34 -0.30 13.43
C LYS A 96 2.21 0.72 12.69
N ASP A 97 1.76 1.21 11.54
CA ASP A 97 2.47 2.21 10.73
C ASP A 97 1.99 3.64 11.05
N GLY A 98 1.24 3.81 12.15
CA GLY A 98 0.59 5.05 12.51
C GLY A 98 -0.73 5.28 11.76
N LEU A 99 -1.47 6.26 12.27
CA LEU A 99 -2.78 6.65 11.76
C LEU A 99 -2.70 7.62 10.57
N VAL A 100 -1.54 8.21 10.32
CA VAL A 100 -1.29 9.03 9.12
C VAL A 100 -0.84 8.11 7.99
N ARG A 101 -1.71 7.96 6.99
CA ARG A 101 -1.58 7.14 5.79
C ARG A 101 -1.17 7.98 4.57
N ASN A 102 -0.12 8.80 4.73
CA ASN A 102 0.49 9.57 3.64
C ASN A 102 1.55 8.78 2.87
N PHE A 103 1.45 7.45 2.86
CA PHE A 103 2.42 6.58 2.21
C PHE A 103 1.73 5.47 1.44
N PHE A 104 2.47 4.87 0.52
CA PHE A 104 2.12 3.60 -0.10
C PHE A 104 3.37 2.73 -0.21
N ASP A 105 3.16 1.42 -0.25
CA ASP A 105 4.20 0.43 -0.41
C ASP A 105 4.09 -0.18 -1.81
N ILE A 106 5.23 -0.34 -2.46
CA ILE A 106 5.39 -1.06 -3.73
C ILE A 106 6.15 -2.34 -3.42
N TYR A 107 5.58 -3.48 -3.78
CA TYR A 107 6.18 -4.79 -3.59
C TYR A 107 6.81 -5.30 -4.89
N PRO A 108 7.73 -6.28 -4.83
CA PRO A 108 8.37 -6.86 -6.02
C PRO A 108 7.43 -7.29 -7.14
N THR A 109 6.22 -7.75 -6.79
CA THR A 109 5.19 -8.15 -7.75
C THR A 109 4.55 -6.98 -8.50
N ASP A 110 4.69 -5.75 -8.01
CA ASP A 110 4.20 -4.53 -8.66
C ASP A 110 5.19 -3.98 -9.71
N PHE A 111 6.40 -4.52 -9.73
CA PHE A 111 7.44 -4.20 -10.72
C PHE A 111 7.42 -5.21 -11.87
N ASN A 112 7.86 -4.74 -13.04
CA ASN A 112 8.21 -5.58 -14.18
C ASN A 112 9.71 -5.89 -14.12
N PRO A 113 10.12 -7.13 -13.81
CA PRO A 113 11.51 -7.54 -13.90
C PRO A 113 11.95 -7.71 -15.36
N VAL A 114 13.13 -7.17 -15.70
CA VAL A 114 13.74 -7.31 -17.04
C VAL A 114 15.02 -8.14 -16.95
N GLN A 115 15.94 -7.76 -16.05
CA GLN A 115 17.15 -8.51 -15.71
C GLN A 115 17.20 -8.92 -14.22
N ALA A 116 16.06 -8.78 -13.54
CA ALA A 116 15.84 -9.23 -12.18
C ALA A 116 14.87 -10.41 -12.12
N LYS A 117 14.67 -10.97 -10.93
CA LYS A 117 13.67 -12.00 -10.65
C LYS A 117 13.07 -11.82 -9.27
N VAL A 118 11.82 -12.27 -9.10
CA VAL A 118 11.16 -12.34 -7.79
C VAL A 118 11.31 -13.74 -7.23
N THR A 119 11.87 -13.90 -6.03
CA THR A 119 12.01 -15.18 -5.33
C THR A 119 11.60 -14.99 -3.87
N ASP A 120 10.59 -15.72 -3.40
CA ASP A 120 10.09 -15.62 -2.01
C ASP A 120 9.74 -14.18 -1.58
N GLY A 121 9.11 -13.39 -2.46
CA GLY A 121 8.79 -11.98 -2.21
C GLY A 121 10.00 -11.03 -2.25
N VAL A 122 11.15 -11.56 -2.67
CA VAL A 122 12.46 -11.00 -2.99
C VAL A 122 12.69 -10.45 -4.41
N MET A 123 12.69 -9.15 -4.73
CA MET A 123 13.25 -8.73 -6.05
C MET A 123 14.77 -8.82 -5.98
N LEU A 124 15.40 -9.58 -6.87
CA LEU A 124 16.85 -9.79 -6.93
C LEU A 124 17.37 -9.60 -8.34
N THR A 125 18.43 -8.82 -8.49
CA THR A 125 19.18 -8.69 -9.75
C THR A 125 20.21 -9.82 -9.87
N ASP A 126 20.38 -10.37 -11.07
CA ASP A 126 21.41 -11.39 -11.31
C ASP A 126 22.80 -10.76 -11.54
N LYS A 127 23.89 -11.50 -11.27
CA LYS A 127 25.27 -10.97 -11.38
C LYS A 127 25.74 -10.62 -12.80
N THR A 128 24.95 -10.93 -13.81
CA THR A 128 25.31 -10.76 -15.23
C THR A 128 24.58 -9.58 -15.88
N GLU A 129 24.04 -8.65 -15.08
CA GLU A 129 23.34 -7.50 -15.62
C GLU A 129 24.25 -6.64 -16.50
N SER A 130 23.69 -6.21 -17.63
CA SER A 130 24.40 -5.33 -18.54
C SER A 130 24.36 -3.92 -17.95
N VAL A 131 25.53 -3.34 -17.64
CA VAL A 131 25.64 -1.97 -17.14
C VAL A 131 24.83 -0.99 -18.00
N GLY A 132 24.02 -0.16 -17.33
CA GLY A 132 23.15 0.83 -17.94
C GLY A 132 21.84 0.29 -18.51
N HIS A 133 21.61 -1.03 -18.51
CA HIS A 133 20.32 -1.61 -18.90
C HIS A 133 19.31 -1.54 -17.75
N VAL A 134 18.03 -1.66 -18.08
CA VAL A 134 16.96 -1.71 -17.07
C VAL A 134 17.00 -3.07 -16.38
N ALA A 135 17.17 -3.05 -15.06
CA ALA A 135 17.06 -4.23 -14.21
C ALA A 135 15.57 -4.58 -13.99
N PHE A 136 14.81 -3.60 -13.53
CA PHE A 136 13.35 -3.66 -13.36
C PHE A 136 12.77 -2.25 -13.35
N HIS A 137 11.46 -2.17 -13.59
CA HIS A 137 10.74 -0.90 -13.61
C HIS A 137 9.29 -1.04 -13.20
N GLY A 138 8.64 0.07 -12.84
CA GLY A 138 7.27 0.11 -12.36
C GLY A 138 7.15 0.79 -11.00
N PRO A 139 5.96 0.78 -10.37
CA PRO A 139 4.69 0.38 -10.97
C PRO A 139 4.25 1.40 -12.03
N TYR A 140 3.03 1.31 -12.58
CA TYR A 140 2.45 2.33 -13.48
C TYR A 140 1.26 2.99 -12.80
N TRP A 141 1.53 3.70 -11.71
CA TRP A 141 0.48 4.22 -10.83
C TRP A 141 0.30 5.73 -10.99
N PHE A 142 -0.84 6.24 -10.52
CA PHE A 142 -1.03 7.67 -10.36
C PHE A 142 -0.26 8.15 -9.12
N LEU A 143 0.57 9.18 -9.29
CA LEU A 143 1.25 9.87 -8.19
C LEU A 143 0.91 11.37 -8.24
N PRO A 144 0.24 11.93 -7.22
CA PRO A 144 0.00 13.37 -7.14
C PRO A 144 1.29 14.19 -7.16
N ARG A 145 1.19 15.48 -7.51
CA ARG A 145 2.28 16.43 -7.31
C ARG A 145 2.62 16.57 -5.82
N GLY A 146 3.90 16.67 -5.49
CA GLY A 146 4.36 16.80 -4.10
C GLY A 146 5.82 16.44 -3.88
N GLY A 147 6.28 16.63 -2.65
CA GLY A 147 7.55 16.08 -2.18
C GLY A 147 7.35 14.65 -1.70
N TYR A 148 8.33 13.80 -1.99
CA TYR A 148 8.29 12.39 -1.64
C TYR A 148 9.62 11.94 -1.08
N ARG A 149 9.55 11.17 0.02
CA ARG A 149 10.64 10.36 0.53
C ARG A 149 10.41 8.91 0.16
N VAL A 150 11.43 8.29 -0.39
CA VAL A 150 11.43 6.88 -0.80
C VAL A 150 12.37 6.12 0.11
N VAL A 151 11.91 4.99 0.63
CA VAL A 151 12.68 4.08 1.48
C VAL A 151 12.62 2.68 0.87
N ILE A 152 13.77 2.15 0.49
CA ILE A 152 13.93 0.80 -0.02
C ILE A 152 14.20 -0.13 1.18
N GLU A 153 13.29 -1.06 1.44
CA GLU A 153 13.54 -2.16 2.37
C GLU A 153 14.26 -3.27 1.60
N GLY A 154 15.57 -3.34 1.77
CA GLY A 154 16.43 -4.22 0.98
C GLY A 154 17.90 -3.85 1.11
N GLU A 155 18.72 -4.35 0.20
CA GLU A 155 20.16 -4.11 0.17
C GLU A 155 20.59 -3.68 -1.22
N LEU A 156 21.40 -2.63 -1.31
CA LEU A 156 22.06 -2.21 -2.54
C LEU A 156 23.57 -2.44 -2.36
N ALA A 157 24.17 -3.21 -3.26
CA ALA A 157 25.61 -3.36 -3.41
C ALA A 157 26.04 -2.77 -4.75
N GLY A 158 27.05 -1.91 -4.77
CA GLY A 158 27.47 -1.20 -5.99
C GLY A 158 26.75 0.14 -6.22
N LEU A 159 26.55 0.52 -7.49
CA LEU A 159 26.05 1.84 -7.86
C LEU A 159 24.87 1.67 -8.82
N PHE A 160 23.75 2.30 -8.48
CA PHE A 160 22.53 2.27 -9.27
C PHE A 160 22.12 3.66 -9.71
N GLN A 161 21.59 3.76 -10.92
CA GLN A 161 20.75 4.86 -11.33
C GLN A 161 19.28 4.49 -11.11
N VAL A 162 18.55 5.37 -10.44
CA VAL A 162 17.11 5.28 -10.25
C VAL A 162 16.46 6.48 -10.90
N ASP A 163 15.67 6.24 -11.93
CA ASP A 163 14.86 7.28 -12.55
C ASP A 163 13.44 7.23 -12.00
N VAL A 164 12.89 8.38 -11.63
CA VAL A 164 11.45 8.59 -11.48
C VAL A 164 10.95 9.05 -12.84
N SER A 165 10.07 8.28 -13.46
CA SER A 165 9.57 8.55 -14.82
C SER A 165 8.05 8.62 -14.87
N GLU A 166 7.54 9.19 -15.96
CA GLU A 166 6.13 9.18 -16.34
C GLU A 166 5.98 8.79 -17.82
N ARG A 167 4.81 8.31 -18.23
CA ARG A 167 4.48 8.07 -19.66
C ARG A 167 5.49 7.17 -20.37
N PHE A 168 5.94 6.10 -19.70
CA PHE A 168 6.88 5.11 -20.23
C PHE A 168 8.27 5.72 -20.53
N GLY A 169 8.91 6.27 -19.50
CA GLY A 169 10.30 6.72 -19.57
C GLY A 169 10.57 8.22 -19.74
N TYR A 170 9.57 9.11 -19.68
CA TYR A 170 9.85 10.55 -19.55
C TYR A 170 10.36 10.83 -18.13
N LYS A 171 11.65 11.11 -18.00
CA LYS A 171 12.32 11.34 -16.72
C LYS A 171 11.81 12.60 -16.03
N VAL A 172 11.39 12.45 -14.78
CA VAL A 172 10.96 13.51 -13.86
C VAL A 172 12.07 13.81 -12.85
N ALA A 173 12.74 12.77 -12.36
CA ALA A 173 13.93 12.87 -11.53
C ALA A 173 14.90 11.74 -11.88
N GLU A 174 16.19 12.00 -11.69
CA GLU A 174 17.26 11.03 -11.85
C GLU A 174 18.13 11.08 -10.60
N LEU A 175 18.36 9.91 -10.00
CA LEU A 175 19.09 9.76 -8.76
C LEU A 175 20.17 8.69 -8.96
N GLN A 176 21.30 8.86 -8.28
CA GLN A 176 22.31 7.81 -8.16
C GLN A 176 22.36 7.35 -6.72
N LEU A 177 22.19 6.04 -6.51
CA LEU A 177 22.23 5.38 -5.22
C LEU A 177 23.49 4.53 -5.12
N LYS A 178 24.29 4.76 -4.09
CA LYS A 178 25.47 3.96 -3.76
C LYS A 178 25.10 2.78 -2.86
N GLU A 179 26.10 1.95 -2.60
CA GLU A 179 26.02 0.86 -1.63
C GLU A 179 25.49 1.37 -0.28
N GLY A 180 24.46 0.69 0.23
CA GLY A 180 23.78 1.05 1.48
C GLY A 180 22.86 2.28 1.42
N GLU A 181 22.84 3.06 0.33
CA GLU A 181 21.93 4.21 0.18
C GLU A 181 20.52 3.73 -0.20
N THR A 182 19.71 3.41 0.80
CA THR A 182 18.34 2.90 0.65
C THR A 182 17.27 3.98 0.76
N THR A 183 17.62 5.24 1.00
CA THR A 183 16.65 6.33 1.17
C THR A 183 17.02 7.51 0.29
N PHE A 184 16.02 8.10 -0.37
CA PHE A 184 16.19 9.30 -1.17
C PHE A 184 14.90 10.11 -1.25
N GLU A 185 14.99 11.35 -1.72
CA GLU A 185 13.85 12.25 -1.86
C GLU A 185 13.76 12.80 -3.29
N PHE A 186 12.54 13.06 -3.75
CA PHE A 186 12.30 13.73 -5.03
C PHE A 186 11.04 14.60 -4.96
N ILE A 187 10.91 15.53 -5.92
CA ILE A 187 9.74 16.39 -6.06
C ILE A 187 9.05 16.09 -7.38
N ALA A 188 7.78 15.70 -7.35
CA ALA A 188 6.93 15.67 -8.51
C ALA A 188 6.28 17.05 -8.70
N HIS A 189 6.81 17.85 -9.63
CA HIS A 189 6.31 19.21 -9.91
C HIS A 189 4.92 19.24 -10.56
N ARG A 190 4.44 18.09 -11.05
CA ARG A 190 3.13 17.89 -11.64
C ARG A 190 2.61 16.51 -11.23
N ASP A 191 1.31 16.29 -11.39
CA ASP A 191 0.73 14.96 -11.23
C ASP A 191 1.30 14.02 -12.29
N LEU A 192 1.69 12.81 -11.88
CA LEU A 192 2.25 11.77 -12.74
C LEU A 192 1.19 10.70 -12.95
N HIS A 193 0.66 10.57 -14.16
CA HIS A 193 -0.46 9.64 -14.41
C HIS A 193 -0.07 8.17 -14.53
N ALA A 194 1.19 7.93 -14.90
CA ALA A 194 1.80 6.62 -14.97
C ALA A 194 3.23 6.75 -14.43
N PHE A 195 3.33 7.09 -13.15
CA PHE A 195 4.57 7.14 -12.40
C PHE A 195 5.18 5.74 -12.34
N GLU A 196 6.48 5.65 -12.63
CA GLU A 196 7.29 4.45 -12.47
C GLU A 196 8.68 4.80 -11.90
N PHE A 197 9.27 3.86 -11.15
CA PHE A 197 10.71 3.82 -10.93
C PHE A 197 11.37 2.97 -12.01
N VAL A 198 12.57 3.34 -12.43
CA VAL A 198 13.41 2.53 -13.32
C VAL A 198 14.79 2.37 -12.72
N PHE A 199 15.16 1.14 -12.38
CA PHE A 199 16.45 0.81 -11.78
C PHE A 199 17.43 0.33 -12.85
N ARG A 200 18.65 0.89 -12.84
CA ARG A 200 19.74 0.51 -13.75
C ARG A 200 21.05 0.37 -12.98
N PRO A 201 21.75 -0.76 -13.03
CA PRO A 201 23.11 -0.86 -12.51
C PRO A 201 24.05 0.04 -13.30
N LEU A 202 24.96 0.72 -12.61
CA LEU A 202 26.02 1.53 -13.23
C LEU A 202 27.39 0.86 -13.18
N THR A 203 27.52 -0.31 -12.52
CA THR A 203 28.73 -1.13 -12.54
C THR A 203 28.40 -2.62 -12.67
N ASP A 204 29.32 -3.40 -13.24
CA ASP A 204 29.14 -4.84 -13.50
C ASP A 204 28.92 -5.67 -12.21
N SER A 205 29.34 -5.14 -11.06
CA SER A 205 29.20 -5.79 -9.76
C SER A 205 27.94 -5.38 -8.99
N SER A 206 27.12 -4.49 -9.56
CA SER A 206 25.96 -3.95 -8.88
C SER A 206 24.89 -5.02 -8.67
N GLN A 207 24.42 -5.16 -7.44
CA GLN A 207 23.36 -6.09 -7.05
C GLN A 207 22.38 -5.36 -6.13
N VAL A 208 21.10 -5.62 -6.30
CA VAL A 208 20.06 -5.11 -5.41
C VAL A 208 19.12 -6.24 -5.00
N SER A 209 18.77 -6.22 -3.71
CA SER A 209 17.62 -6.93 -3.18
C SER A 209 16.57 -5.92 -2.74
N VAL A 210 15.32 -6.10 -3.15
CA VAL A 210 14.19 -5.24 -2.73
C VAL A 210 13.05 -6.10 -2.23
N LYS A 211 12.70 -5.95 -0.96
CA LYS A 211 11.51 -6.55 -0.35
C LYS A 211 10.28 -5.65 -0.49
N LYS A 212 10.52 -4.34 -0.42
CA LYS A 212 9.48 -3.30 -0.46
C LYS A 212 10.10 -1.95 -0.77
N VAL A 213 9.40 -1.10 -1.50
CA VAL A 213 9.72 0.32 -1.62
C VAL A 213 8.58 1.12 -1.02
N ARG A 214 8.83 1.82 0.08
CA ARG A 214 7.86 2.71 0.72
C ARG A 214 8.04 4.11 0.17
N VAL A 215 6.96 4.71 -0.34
CA VAL A 215 6.92 6.09 -0.79
C VAL A 215 6.05 6.88 0.16
N VAL A 216 6.63 7.86 0.85
CA VAL A 216 5.97 8.73 1.84
C VAL A 216 5.90 10.14 1.30
N ARG A 217 4.72 10.75 1.31
CA ARG A 217 4.55 12.15 0.96
C ARG A 217 5.02 13.04 2.11
N ILE A 218 5.90 14.00 1.82
CA ILE A 218 6.48 14.95 2.78
C ILE A 218 6.04 16.40 2.52
#